data_AF-A0A2E2D3V5-F1
#
_entry.id   AF-A0A2E2D3V5-F1
#
_cell.length_a   1.000
_cell.length_b   1.000
_cell.length_c   1.000
_cell.angle_alpha   90.00
_cell.angle_beta   90.00
_cell.angle_gamma   90.00
#
_symmetry.space_group_name_H-M   'P 1'
#
loop_
_entity.id
_entity.type
_entity.pdbx_description
1 polymer ?
#
loop_
_entity_poly.entity_id
_entity_poly.type
_entity_poly.pdbx_seq_one_letter_code
_entity_poly.pdbx_strand_id
1 'polypeptide(L)'
;MDILRTNNDSSVSWASIFAGATIAAAMTLLLLILGFGLGFSVISPWESEGLSMETIGVSTIVWLTITQILASGLGGYVAGRLRTRWVDIHVDESYFRDTAHGLISWAVATLIVATLVVSSVGAAITGTAKTGAAITTGAASATPVISNAISESSDYVSNALLRTETGQQMVERADDDIRNELSTIVVQSLQDGELNENDKQYVVSIVANYTNLNQQQAEQRVNEVIDRALAKADEAEQAAREAMEEALSAATFASLWLFIALLIGAFMGSLMATIGGRQRDAIVH
;
A
#
# COMPACT_ATOMS: atom_id res chain seq x y z
N MET A 1 -17.51 -51.94 38.81
CA MET A 1 -16.25 -51.20 38.72
C MET A 1 -16.39 -50.29 37.51
N ASP A 2 -17.04 -49.15 37.72
CA ASP A 2 -17.25 -48.16 36.66
C ASP A 2 -15.91 -47.54 36.33
N ILE A 3 -15.41 -47.84 35.15
CA ILE A 3 -14.26 -47.18 34.55
C ILE A 3 -14.72 -45.74 34.34
N LEU A 4 -14.27 -44.82 35.20
CA LEU A 4 -14.36 -43.39 34.98
C LEU A 4 -13.68 -43.08 33.65
N ARG A 5 -14.46 -43.07 32.56
CA ARG A 5 -14.05 -42.40 31.33
C ARG A 5 -13.95 -40.93 31.70
N THR A 6 -12.75 -40.48 32.03
CA THR A 6 -12.42 -39.07 31.97
C THR A 6 -12.62 -38.69 30.51
N ASN A 7 -13.77 -38.09 30.17
CA ASN A 7 -13.92 -37.42 28.89
C ASN A 7 -12.86 -36.32 28.88
N ASN A 8 -11.74 -36.58 28.20
CA ASN A 8 -10.70 -35.59 27.93
C ASN A 8 -11.20 -34.66 26.81
N ASP A 9 -12.39 -34.10 26.98
CA ASP A 9 -12.94 -33.15 26.02
C ASP A 9 -12.13 -31.87 26.14
N SER A 10 -11.38 -31.56 25.08
CA SER A 10 -10.59 -30.33 24.97
C SER A 10 -11.44 -29.12 25.34
N SER A 11 -10.92 -28.22 26.17
CA SER A 11 -11.54 -26.92 26.48
C SER A 11 -11.58 -25.98 25.28
N VAL A 12 -10.95 -26.35 24.17
CA VAL A 12 -10.87 -25.61 22.92
C VAL A 12 -11.42 -26.47 21.78
N SER A 13 -12.48 -26.00 21.12
CA SER A 13 -13.06 -26.62 19.93
C SER A 13 -12.57 -25.90 18.67
N TRP A 14 -11.44 -26.36 18.11
CA TRP A 14 -10.83 -25.77 16.92
C TRP A 14 -11.77 -25.75 15.70
N ALA A 15 -12.60 -26.79 15.51
CA ALA A 15 -13.56 -26.82 14.41
C ALA A 15 -14.53 -25.63 14.47
N SER A 16 -15.04 -25.29 15.66
CA SER A 16 -15.93 -24.14 15.85
C SER A 16 -15.22 -22.81 15.62
N ILE A 17 -13.96 -22.70 16.08
CA ILE A 17 -13.11 -21.52 15.88
C ILE A 17 -12.88 -21.29 14.39
N PHE A 18 -12.52 -22.32 13.64
CA PHE A 18 -12.28 -22.22 12.20
C PHE A 18 -13.57 -21.92 11.42
N ALA A 19 -14.70 -22.51 11.80
CA ALA A 19 -15.98 -22.20 11.19
C ALA A 19 -16.34 -20.72 11.37
N GLY A 20 -16.25 -20.21 12.60
CA GLY A 20 -16.46 -18.78 12.89
C GLY A 20 -15.46 -17.89 12.16
N ALA A 21 -14.18 -18.30 12.09
CA ALA A 21 -13.12 -17.49 11.51
C ALA A 21 -13.28 -17.37 9.99
N THR A 22 -13.70 -18.46 9.35
CA THR A 22 -13.98 -18.51 7.91
C THR A 22 -15.13 -17.58 7.56
N ILE A 23 -16.20 -17.58 8.36
CA ILE A 23 -17.36 -16.70 8.16
C ILE A 23 -16.97 -15.24 8.40
N ALA A 24 -16.20 -14.94 9.45
CA ALA A 24 -15.70 -13.59 9.70
C ALA A 24 -14.80 -13.10 8.57
N ALA A 25 -13.87 -13.93 8.08
CA ALA A 25 -12.99 -13.57 6.96
C ALA A 25 -13.80 -13.34 5.67
N ALA A 26 -14.73 -14.23 5.33
CA ALA A 26 -15.59 -14.07 4.15
C ALA A 26 -16.45 -12.81 4.22
N MET A 27 -17.07 -12.53 5.39
CA MET A 27 -17.86 -11.33 5.60
C MET A 27 -17.00 -10.07 5.52
N THR A 28 -15.79 -10.11 6.08
CA THR A 28 -14.81 -9.02 5.97
C THR A 28 -14.51 -8.73 4.50
N LEU A 29 -14.21 -9.74 3.69
CA LEU A 29 -13.94 -9.56 2.26
C LEU A 29 -15.14 -8.97 1.51
N LEU A 30 -16.36 -9.45 1.77
CA LEU A 30 -17.58 -8.92 1.13
C LEU A 30 -17.79 -7.44 1.47
N LEU A 31 -17.63 -7.06 2.74
CA LEU A 31 -17.80 -5.68 3.19
C LEU A 31 -16.66 -4.77 2.73
N LEU A 32 -15.44 -5.29 2.60
CA LEU A 32 -14.33 -4.55 1.99
C LEU A 32 -14.59 -4.28 0.50
N ILE A 33 -15.01 -5.29 -0.27
CA ILE A 33 -15.38 -5.11 -1.69
C ILE A 33 -16.50 -4.09 -1.85
N LEU A 34 -17.53 -4.16 -1.00
CA LEU A 34 -18.61 -3.16 -0.98
C LEU A 34 -18.09 -1.77 -0.65
N GLY A 35 -17.22 -1.64 0.37
CA GLY A 35 -16.60 -0.37 0.76
C GLY A 35 -15.79 0.25 -0.36
N PHE A 36 -15.00 -0.55 -1.09
CA PHE A 36 -14.28 -0.08 -2.27
C PHE A 36 -15.23 0.40 -3.37
N GLY A 37 -16.29 -0.35 -3.65
CA GLY A 37 -17.31 0.05 -4.64
C GLY A 37 -18.00 1.38 -4.30
N LEU A 38 -18.29 1.61 -3.01
CA LEU A 38 -18.84 2.88 -2.53
C LEU A 38 -17.80 4.01 -2.51
N GLY A 39 -16.54 3.72 -2.20
CA GLY A 39 -15.47 4.71 -2.18
C GLY A 39 -15.12 5.24 -3.58
N PHE A 40 -15.11 4.37 -4.60
CA PHE A 40 -14.84 4.81 -5.97
C PHE A 40 -15.94 5.67 -6.58
N SER A 41 -17.18 5.64 -6.07
CA SER A 41 -18.26 6.46 -6.60
C SER A 41 -18.16 7.94 -6.20
N VAL A 42 -17.32 8.27 -5.21
CA VAL A 42 -17.19 9.64 -4.66
C VAL A 42 -15.86 10.33 -5.00
N ILE A 43 -14.92 9.62 -5.62
CA ILE A 43 -13.65 10.16 -6.10
C ILE A 43 -13.82 10.56 -7.57
N SER A 44 -13.69 11.85 -7.89
CA SER A 44 -13.62 12.29 -9.30
C SER A 44 -12.17 12.53 -9.74
N PRO A 45 -11.79 12.20 -10.99
CA PRO A 45 -10.44 12.42 -11.52
C PRO A 45 -10.11 13.88 -11.86
N TRP A 46 -11.10 14.79 -11.80
CA TRP A 46 -10.95 16.17 -12.24
C TRP A 46 -10.78 17.10 -11.03
N GLU A 47 -9.77 17.95 -11.05
CA GLU A 47 -9.56 18.98 -10.03
C GLU A 47 -10.84 19.83 -9.90
N SER A 48 -11.32 20.01 -8.66
CA SER A 48 -12.53 20.74 -8.22
C SER A 48 -13.86 19.99 -8.10
N GLU A 49 -13.95 18.72 -8.49
CA GLU A 49 -15.14 17.89 -8.23
C GLU A 49 -14.78 16.67 -7.38
N GLY A 50 -15.21 16.61 -6.12
CA GLY A 50 -14.94 15.50 -5.21
C GLY A 50 -15.19 15.84 -3.73
N LEU A 51 -15.32 14.82 -2.87
CA LEU A 51 -15.33 15.01 -1.42
C LEU A 51 -13.94 15.40 -0.90
N SER A 52 -13.89 16.17 0.19
CA SER A 52 -12.62 16.48 0.86
C SER A 52 -11.91 15.20 1.32
N MET A 53 -10.57 15.21 1.33
CA MET A 53 -9.77 14.07 1.82
C MET A 53 -10.11 13.71 3.28
N GLU A 54 -10.44 14.70 4.10
CA GLU A 54 -10.89 14.48 5.48
C GLU A 54 -12.20 13.68 5.54
N THR A 55 -13.19 14.05 4.71
CA THR A 55 -14.48 13.34 4.65
C THR A 55 -14.30 11.89 4.19
N ILE A 56 -13.45 11.68 3.17
CA ILE A 56 -13.12 10.33 2.70
C ILE A 56 -12.49 9.53 3.83
N GLY A 57 -11.48 10.07 4.51
CA GLY A 57 -10.80 9.41 5.64
C GLY A 57 -11.76 9.02 6.77
N VAL A 58 -12.62 9.94 7.23
CA VAL A 58 -13.62 9.66 8.27
C VAL A 58 -14.61 8.59 7.82
N SER A 59 -15.09 8.66 6.58
CA SER A 59 -16.03 7.66 6.05
C SER A 59 -15.41 6.25 6.00
N THR A 60 -14.13 6.14 5.63
CA THR A 60 -13.38 4.88 5.62
C THR A 60 -13.27 4.32 7.03
N ILE A 61 -12.97 5.14 8.03
CA ILE A 61 -12.86 4.69 9.43
C ILE A 61 -14.20 4.14 9.94
N VAL A 62 -15.29 4.87 9.69
CA VAL A 62 -16.64 4.43 10.05
C VAL A 62 -16.97 3.11 9.37
N TRP A 63 -16.66 2.99 8.08
CA TRP A 63 -16.92 1.77 7.32
C TRP A 63 -16.12 0.56 7.82
N LEU A 64 -14.84 0.74 8.11
CA LEU A 64 -13.98 -0.31 8.67
C LEU A 64 -14.45 -0.73 10.07
N THR A 65 -14.94 0.21 10.87
CA THR A 65 -15.52 -0.09 12.19
C THR A 65 -16.80 -0.92 12.05
N ILE A 66 -17.71 -0.55 11.14
CA ILE A 66 -18.92 -1.33 10.84
C ILE A 66 -18.54 -2.73 10.35
N THR A 67 -17.55 -2.83 9.47
CA THR A 67 -17.03 -4.11 8.98
C THR A 67 -16.57 -5.00 10.13
N GLN A 68 -15.76 -4.46 11.05
CA GLN A 68 -15.28 -5.20 12.22
C GLN A 68 -16.41 -5.67 13.13
N ILE A 69 -17.40 -4.81 13.39
CA ILE A 69 -18.56 -5.16 14.22
C ILE A 69 -19.34 -6.33 13.59
N LEU A 70 -19.73 -6.20 12.32
CA LEU A 70 -20.58 -7.17 11.64
C LEU A 70 -19.86 -8.50 11.39
N ALA A 71 -18.65 -8.46 10.84
CA ALA A 71 -17.91 -9.66 10.50
C ALA A 71 -17.47 -10.43 11.75
N SER A 72 -16.90 -9.74 12.74
CA SER A 72 -16.43 -10.38 13.97
C SER A 72 -17.60 -10.85 14.83
N GLY A 73 -18.68 -10.07 14.91
CA GLY A 73 -19.89 -10.46 15.61
C GLY A 73 -20.51 -11.73 15.04
N LEU A 74 -20.63 -11.82 13.71
CA LEU A 74 -21.17 -13.02 13.06
C LEU A 74 -20.25 -14.24 13.25
N GLY A 75 -18.95 -14.09 13.04
CA GLY A 75 -18.00 -15.19 13.23
C GLY A 75 -17.93 -15.68 14.67
N GLY A 76 -17.90 -14.75 15.63
CA GLY A 76 -17.93 -15.04 17.06
C GLY A 76 -19.21 -15.78 17.47
N TYR A 77 -20.37 -15.31 17.01
CA TYR A 77 -21.65 -15.99 17.24
C TYR A 77 -21.62 -17.44 16.77
N VAL A 78 -21.12 -17.70 15.56
CA VAL A 78 -21.02 -19.05 15.01
C VAL A 78 -20.02 -19.91 15.79
N ALA A 79 -18.87 -19.34 16.17
CA ALA A 79 -17.88 -20.05 16.99
C ALA A 79 -18.48 -20.49 18.34
N GLY A 80 -19.19 -19.60 19.03
CA GLY A 80 -19.89 -19.94 20.27
C GLY A 80 -20.99 -20.99 20.06
N ARG A 81 -21.78 -20.86 18.99
CA ARG A 81 -22.92 -21.74 18.72
C ARG A 81 -22.54 -23.16 18.33
N LEU A 82 -21.44 -23.34 17.60
CA LEU A 82 -20.98 -24.64 17.07
C LEU A 82 -20.01 -25.37 18.01
N ARG A 83 -19.48 -24.71 19.02
CA ARG A 83 -18.60 -25.35 20.01
C ARG A 83 -19.33 -26.45 20.78
N THR A 84 -18.65 -27.54 21.12
CA THR A 84 -19.20 -28.65 21.91
C THR A 84 -19.72 -28.20 23.27
N ARG A 85 -20.88 -28.73 23.68
CA ARG A 85 -21.42 -28.46 25.01
C ARG A 85 -20.60 -29.23 26.06
N TRP A 86 -20.14 -28.53 27.09
CA TRP A 86 -19.50 -29.16 28.26
C TRP A 86 -20.52 -29.28 29.37
N VAL A 87 -20.65 -30.49 29.92
CA VAL A 87 -21.55 -30.81 31.03
C VAL A 87 -20.74 -30.75 32.33
N ASP A 88 -21.38 -30.41 33.44
CA ASP A 88 -20.77 -30.36 34.79
C ASP A 88 -19.63 -29.35 34.99
N ILE A 89 -19.63 -28.24 34.25
CA ILE A 89 -18.72 -27.10 34.48
C ILE A 89 -19.46 -25.89 35.07
N HIS A 90 -18.75 -25.10 35.87
CA HIS A 90 -19.26 -23.86 36.44
C HIS A 90 -19.63 -22.86 35.35
N VAL A 91 -20.65 -22.04 35.60
CA VAL A 91 -21.18 -21.04 34.63
C VAL A 91 -20.08 -20.07 34.20
N ASP A 92 -19.24 -19.61 35.13
CA ASP A 92 -18.14 -18.68 34.87
C ASP A 92 -17.09 -19.27 33.92
N GLU A 93 -16.80 -20.57 34.05
CA GLU A 93 -15.89 -21.28 33.17
C GLU A 93 -16.48 -21.43 31.76
N SER A 94 -17.78 -21.72 31.64
CA SER A 94 -18.44 -21.76 30.32
C SER A 94 -18.41 -20.40 29.65
N TYR A 95 -18.68 -19.33 30.41
CA TYR A 95 -18.64 -17.95 29.94
C TYR A 95 -17.25 -17.54 29.44
N PHE A 96 -16.19 -17.84 30.22
CA PHE A 96 -14.80 -17.59 29.82
C PHE A 96 -14.46 -18.30 28.52
N ARG A 97 -14.82 -19.59 28.42
CA ARG A 97 -14.50 -20.35 27.21
C ARG A 97 -15.26 -19.86 26.00
N ASP A 98 -16.54 -19.55 26.10
CA ASP A 98 -17.30 -19.01 24.97
C ASP A 98 -16.72 -17.67 24.48
N THR A 99 -16.34 -16.79 25.42
CA THR A 99 -15.62 -15.54 25.13
C THR A 99 -14.30 -15.81 24.39
N ALA A 100 -13.52 -16.78 24.87
CA ALA A 100 -12.25 -17.18 24.27
C ALA A 100 -12.42 -17.74 22.84
N HIS A 101 -13.48 -18.50 22.56
CA HIS A 101 -13.75 -19.02 21.21
C HIS A 101 -14.04 -17.88 20.23
N GLY A 102 -14.80 -16.87 20.66
CA GLY A 102 -15.04 -15.66 19.87
C GLY A 102 -13.75 -14.89 19.58
N LEU A 103 -12.94 -14.65 20.62
CA LEU A 103 -11.67 -13.93 20.49
C LEU A 103 -10.67 -14.65 19.57
N ILE A 104 -10.49 -15.96 19.75
CA ILE A 104 -9.57 -16.75 18.93
C ILE A 104 -10.08 -16.84 17.49
N SER A 105 -11.40 -16.96 17.29
CA SER A 105 -12.00 -16.96 15.96
C SER A 105 -11.76 -15.64 15.22
N TRP A 106 -11.92 -14.50 15.91
CA TRP A 106 -11.54 -13.18 15.40
C TRP A 106 -10.04 -13.09 15.05
N ALA A 107 -9.17 -13.60 15.92
CA ALA A 107 -7.73 -13.57 15.70
C ALA A 107 -7.33 -14.37 14.45
N VAL A 108 -7.88 -15.58 14.29
CA VAL A 108 -7.66 -16.43 13.11
C VAL A 108 -8.19 -15.74 11.84
N ALA A 109 -9.39 -15.17 11.88
CA ALA A 109 -9.95 -14.43 10.74
C ALA A 109 -9.07 -13.24 10.33
N THR A 110 -8.59 -12.48 11.32
CA THR A 110 -7.71 -11.32 11.11
C THR A 110 -6.38 -11.74 10.48
N LEU A 111 -5.78 -12.85 10.93
CA LEU A 111 -4.56 -13.40 10.33
C LEU A 111 -4.77 -13.89 8.89
N ILE A 112 -5.91 -14.49 8.59
CA ILE A 112 -6.28 -14.90 7.22
C ILE A 112 -6.34 -13.67 6.31
N VAL A 113 -7.09 -12.64 6.73
CA VAL A 113 -7.24 -11.40 5.95
C VAL A 113 -5.89 -10.68 5.81
N ALA A 114 -5.11 -10.57 6.88
CA ALA A 114 -3.79 -9.96 6.85
C ALA A 114 -2.84 -10.69 5.87
N THR A 115 -2.86 -12.02 5.85
CA THR A 115 -2.04 -12.81 4.91
C THR A 115 -2.45 -12.56 3.47
N LEU A 116 -3.76 -12.45 3.18
CA LEU A 116 -4.26 -12.15 1.84
C LEU A 116 -3.84 -10.74 1.38
N VAL A 117 -3.95 -9.75 2.26
CA VAL A 117 -3.56 -8.35 1.98
C VAL A 117 -2.05 -8.23 1.78
N VAL A 118 -1.23 -8.85 2.64
CA VAL A 118 0.24 -8.84 2.49
C VAL A 118 0.65 -9.53 1.18
N SER A 119 -0.03 -10.62 0.81
CA SER A 119 0.26 -11.34 -0.44
C SER A 119 -0.10 -10.52 -1.70
N SER A 120 -1.16 -9.69 -1.67
CA SER A 120 -1.50 -8.84 -2.81
C SER A 120 -0.52 -7.68 -3.00
N VAL A 121 0.06 -7.15 -1.91
CA VAL A 121 1.05 -6.06 -1.97
C VAL A 121 2.39 -6.54 -2.57
N GLY A 122 2.82 -7.77 -2.25
CA GLY A 122 4.08 -8.33 -2.77
C GLY A 122 4.14 -8.40 -4.30
N ALA A 123 3.01 -8.63 -4.97
CA ALA A 123 2.93 -8.70 -6.44
C ALA A 123 2.97 -7.33 -7.13
N ALA A 124 2.67 -6.24 -6.40
CA ALA A 124 2.72 -4.87 -6.90
C ALA A 124 4.16 -4.32 -6.91
N ILE A 125 4.98 -4.71 -5.92
CA ILE A 125 6.37 -4.25 -5.76
C ILE A 125 7.30 -4.86 -6.84
N THR A 126 7.00 -6.05 -7.35
CA THR A 126 7.81 -6.72 -8.38
C THR A 126 7.52 -6.25 -9.81
N GLY A 127 6.69 -5.22 -10.01
CA GLY A 127 6.41 -4.65 -11.34
C GLY A 127 5.61 -5.54 -12.29
N THR A 128 5.19 -6.73 -11.86
CA THR A 128 4.43 -7.70 -12.66
C THR A 128 2.92 -7.44 -12.68
N ALA A 129 2.40 -6.61 -11.76
CA ALA A 129 0.98 -6.27 -11.70
C ALA A 129 0.65 -5.10 -12.64
N LYS A 130 0.50 -5.39 -13.93
CA LYS A 130 -0.21 -4.48 -14.84
C LYS A 130 -1.70 -4.53 -14.47
N THR A 131 -2.19 -3.44 -13.86
CA THR A 131 -3.63 -3.14 -13.72
C THR A 131 -4.37 -3.94 -12.64
N GLY A 132 -4.48 -3.39 -11.41
CA GLY A 132 -5.63 -3.68 -10.55
C GLY A 132 -5.43 -3.90 -9.04
N ALA A 133 -4.20 -4.04 -8.52
CA ALA A 133 -4.00 -4.43 -7.10
C ALA A 133 -2.94 -3.62 -6.33
N ALA A 134 -2.54 -2.45 -6.83
CA ALA A 134 -1.49 -1.62 -6.22
C ALA A 134 -2.08 -0.38 -5.52
N ILE A 135 -2.95 -0.57 -4.52
CA ILE A 135 -3.39 0.54 -3.67
C ILE A 135 -3.48 0.03 -2.24
N THR A 136 -2.35 -0.12 -1.55
CA THR A 136 -2.38 -0.23 -0.08
C THR A 136 -1.18 0.33 0.65
N THR A 137 -0.22 0.94 -0.04
CA THR A 137 0.78 1.80 0.59
C THR A 137 1.20 2.88 -0.41
N GLY A 138 0.74 4.13 -0.21
CA GLY A 138 1.14 5.29 -1.02
C GLY A 138 2.66 5.55 -1.05
N ALA A 139 3.43 4.87 -0.19
CA ALA A 139 4.89 4.92 -0.20
C ALA A 139 5.56 4.11 -1.34
N ALA A 140 4.86 3.15 -1.96
CA ALA A 140 5.46 2.30 -3.01
C ALA A 140 5.40 2.91 -4.42
N SER A 141 4.74 4.06 -4.60
CA SER A 141 4.56 4.72 -5.90
C SER A 141 5.59 5.79 -6.23
N ALA A 142 6.39 6.26 -5.27
CA ALA A 142 7.34 7.36 -5.51
C ALA A 142 8.60 6.91 -6.29
N THR A 143 9.16 5.75 -5.94
CA THR A 143 10.40 5.24 -6.55
C THR A 143 10.33 5.09 -8.08
N PRO A 144 9.27 4.47 -8.68
CA PRO A 144 9.18 4.36 -10.13
C PRO A 144 8.96 5.71 -10.84
N VAL A 145 8.35 6.70 -10.16
CA VAL A 145 8.14 8.05 -10.73
C VAL A 145 9.47 8.80 -10.85
N ILE A 146 10.28 8.78 -9.78
CA ILE A 146 11.60 9.43 -9.78
C ILE A 146 12.51 8.77 -10.82
N SER A 147 12.56 7.44 -10.88
CA SER A 147 13.40 6.74 -11.86
C SER A 147 13.00 7.05 -13.30
N ASN A 148 11.71 7.10 -13.60
CA ASN A 148 11.23 7.44 -14.94
C ASN A 148 11.53 8.90 -15.29
N ALA A 149 11.34 9.84 -14.33
CA ALA A 149 11.65 11.25 -14.53
C ALA A 149 13.15 11.49 -14.78
N ILE A 150 14.02 10.78 -14.07
CA ILE A 150 15.48 10.84 -14.28
C ILE A 150 15.85 10.30 -15.66
N SER A 151 15.29 9.14 -16.06
CA SER A 151 15.55 8.56 -17.40
C SER A 151 15.06 9.48 -18.53
N GLU A 152 13.82 9.97 -18.45
CA GLU A 152 13.24 10.90 -19.43
C GLU A 152 14.03 12.22 -19.50
N SER A 153 14.49 12.73 -18.36
CA SER A 153 15.32 13.94 -18.30
C SER A 153 16.68 13.70 -18.94
N SER A 154 17.32 12.55 -18.72
CA SER A 154 18.62 12.23 -19.34
C SER A 154 18.54 12.13 -20.88
N ASP A 155 17.47 11.53 -21.41
CA ASP A 155 17.24 11.40 -22.85
C ASP A 155 16.96 12.75 -23.49
N TYR A 156 16.13 13.57 -22.82
CA TYR A 156 15.85 14.93 -23.24
C TYR A 156 17.11 15.79 -23.25
N VAL A 157 17.92 15.76 -22.18
CA VAL A 157 19.16 16.53 -22.04
C VAL A 157 20.16 16.13 -23.10
N SER A 158 20.43 14.83 -23.27
CA SER A 158 21.35 14.32 -24.29
C SER A 158 20.94 14.79 -25.69
N ASN A 159 19.64 14.76 -25.99
CA ASN A 159 19.12 15.26 -27.26
C ASN A 159 19.20 16.78 -27.39
N ALA A 160 18.91 17.54 -26.32
CA ALA A 160 18.93 19.00 -26.32
C ALA A 160 20.36 19.56 -26.45
N LEU A 161 21.34 18.95 -25.78
CA LEU A 161 22.76 19.31 -25.85
C LEU A 161 23.31 19.14 -27.27
N LEU A 162 22.99 18.02 -27.92
CA LEU A 162 23.50 17.65 -29.24
C LEU A 162 22.62 18.12 -30.40
N ARG A 163 21.58 18.92 -30.13
CA ARG A 163 20.66 19.39 -31.18
C ARG A 163 21.32 20.47 -32.04
N THR A 164 21.49 20.19 -33.32
CA THR A 164 21.90 21.20 -34.32
C THR A 164 20.76 22.20 -34.55
N GLU A 165 21.10 23.49 -34.67
CA GLU A 165 20.10 24.54 -34.89
C GLU A 165 19.48 24.48 -36.30
N THR A 166 18.23 24.94 -36.40
CA THR A 166 17.47 24.92 -37.65
C THR A 166 18.14 25.82 -38.69
N GLY A 167 18.59 25.23 -39.80
CA GLY A 167 19.25 25.94 -40.90
C GLY A 167 20.75 25.68 -41.07
N GLN A 168 21.36 24.90 -40.17
CA GLN A 168 22.75 24.44 -40.32
C GLN A 168 22.81 23.00 -40.87
N GLN A 169 23.77 22.72 -41.76
CA GLN A 169 24.03 21.36 -42.24
C GLN A 169 24.66 20.54 -41.11
N MET A 170 24.07 19.39 -40.79
CA MET A 170 24.69 18.41 -39.90
C MET A 170 25.95 17.85 -40.57
N VAL A 171 27.12 18.18 -40.03
CA VAL A 171 28.42 17.72 -40.56
C VAL A 171 28.69 16.28 -40.12
N GLU A 172 28.37 15.95 -38.87
CA GLU A 172 28.55 14.62 -38.29
C GLU A 172 27.60 14.42 -37.11
N ARG A 173 26.96 13.25 -37.01
CA ARG A 173 26.05 12.94 -35.90
C ARG A 173 26.84 12.21 -34.82
N ALA A 174 26.75 12.67 -33.58
CA ALA A 174 27.34 11.96 -32.44
C ALA A 174 26.84 10.51 -32.39
N ASP A 175 27.79 9.58 -32.26
CA ASP A 175 27.55 8.14 -32.14
C ASP A 175 26.85 7.79 -30.82
N ASP A 176 26.29 6.58 -30.76
CA ASP A 176 25.52 6.10 -29.61
C ASP A 176 26.38 6.01 -28.34
N ASP A 177 27.67 5.71 -28.46
CA ASP A 177 28.61 5.66 -27.33
C ASP A 177 28.76 7.03 -26.65
N ILE A 178 28.86 8.12 -27.42
CA ILE A 178 28.97 9.48 -26.88
C ILE A 178 27.65 9.88 -26.20
N ARG A 179 26.51 9.51 -26.79
CA ARG A 179 25.19 9.77 -26.21
C ARG A 179 25.01 9.02 -24.88
N ASN A 180 25.49 7.79 -24.79
CA ASN A 180 25.46 7.00 -23.56
C ASN A 180 26.36 7.58 -22.47
N GLU A 181 27.55 8.07 -22.85
CA GLU A 181 28.46 8.73 -21.91
C GLU A 181 27.85 10.04 -21.37
N LEU A 182 27.28 10.87 -22.25
CA LEU A 182 26.55 12.08 -21.83
C LEU A 182 25.37 11.75 -20.93
N SER A 183 24.57 10.74 -21.27
CA SER A 183 23.47 10.27 -20.43
C SER A 183 23.97 9.84 -19.04
N THR A 184 25.09 9.12 -18.98
CA THR A 184 25.71 8.68 -17.71
C THR A 184 26.14 9.87 -16.85
N ILE A 185 26.83 10.85 -17.44
CA ILE A 185 27.25 12.08 -16.76
C ILE A 185 26.04 12.86 -16.26
N VAL A 186 25.00 12.99 -17.08
CA VAL A 186 23.77 13.69 -16.69
C VAL A 186 23.09 12.98 -15.54
N VAL A 187 22.93 11.65 -15.60
CA VAL A 187 22.34 10.87 -14.50
C VAL A 187 23.14 11.06 -13.21
N GLN A 188 24.48 11.04 -13.28
CA GLN A 188 25.33 11.31 -12.11
C GLN A 188 25.11 12.74 -11.57
N SER A 189 25.06 13.75 -12.46
CA SER A 189 24.82 15.14 -12.05
C SER A 189 23.44 15.36 -11.41
N LEU A 190 22.42 14.64 -11.88
CA LEU A 190 21.08 14.69 -11.28
C LEU A 190 21.05 14.03 -9.89
N GLN A 191 21.91 13.02 -9.65
CA GLN A 191 22.03 12.40 -8.32
C GLN A 191 22.81 13.27 -7.35
N ASP A 192 23.86 13.93 -7.83
CA ASP A 192 24.72 14.80 -7.01
C ASP A 192 24.10 16.19 -6.80
N GLY A 193 23.11 16.57 -7.62
CA GLY A 193 22.46 17.89 -7.60
C GLY A 193 23.29 19.00 -8.28
N GLU A 194 24.45 18.66 -8.81
CA GLU A 194 25.33 19.57 -9.53
C GLU A 194 26.14 18.83 -10.61
N LEU A 195 26.55 19.57 -11.64
CA LEU A 195 27.50 19.06 -12.62
C LEU A 195 28.92 19.40 -12.18
N ASN A 196 29.75 18.38 -11.99
CA ASN A 196 31.16 18.57 -11.67
C ASN A 196 31.86 19.41 -12.75
N GLU A 197 32.78 20.29 -12.35
CA GLU A 197 33.51 21.17 -13.28
C GLU A 197 34.30 20.41 -14.35
N ASN A 198 34.87 19.23 -14.05
CA ASN A 198 35.56 18.41 -15.05
C ASN A 198 34.59 17.87 -16.10
N ASP A 199 33.44 17.36 -15.65
CA ASP A 199 32.40 16.83 -16.53
C ASP A 199 31.77 17.95 -17.35
N LYS A 200 31.60 19.13 -16.76
CA LYS A 200 31.16 20.33 -17.46
C LYS A 200 32.09 20.67 -18.62
N GLN A 201 33.40 20.74 -18.37
CA GLN A 201 34.38 21.04 -19.42
C GLN A 201 34.36 19.99 -20.54
N TYR A 202 34.21 18.71 -20.18
CA TYR A 202 34.08 17.62 -21.14
C TYR A 202 32.82 17.75 -21.99
N VAL A 203 31.65 17.93 -21.36
CA VAL A 203 30.36 18.10 -22.05
C VAL A 203 30.39 19.33 -22.96
N VAL A 204 30.96 20.46 -22.51
CA VAL A 204 31.13 21.67 -23.33
C VAL A 204 31.99 21.38 -24.57
N SER A 205 33.08 20.62 -24.42
CA SER A 205 33.94 20.25 -25.55
C SER A 205 33.21 19.38 -26.58
N ILE A 206 32.37 18.43 -26.13
CA ILE A 206 31.53 17.61 -27.00
C ILE A 206 30.51 18.48 -27.72
N VAL A 207 29.77 19.33 -26.99
CA VAL A 207 28.74 20.20 -27.58
C VAL A 207 29.37 21.11 -28.63
N ALA A 208 30.50 21.75 -28.35
CA ALA A 208 31.19 22.60 -29.32
C ALA A 208 31.57 21.84 -30.61
N ASN A 209 32.14 20.63 -30.46
CA ASN A 209 32.56 19.79 -31.59
C ASN A 209 31.39 19.35 -32.50
N TYR A 210 30.23 19.01 -31.94
CA TYR A 210 29.12 18.44 -32.70
C TYR A 210 28.03 19.43 -33.11
N THR A 211 28.07 20.68 -32.62
CA THR A 211 27.02 21.68 -32.88
C THR A 211 27.48 22.93 -33.63
N ASN A 212 28.77 23.02 -34.02
CA ASN A 212 29.38 24.20 -34.64
C ASN A 212 29.26 25.49 -33.79
N LEU A 213 29.01 25.36 -32.49
CA LEU A 213 28.99 26.47 -31.56
C LEU A 213 30.42 26.85 -31.14
N ASN A 214 30.66 28.13 -30.90
CA ASN A 214 31.91 28.54 -30.24
C ASN A 214 31.89 28.13 -28.76
N GLN A 215 33.06 28.14 -28.11
CA GLN A 215 33.22 27.68 -26.72
C GLN A 215 32.24 28.35 -25.74
N GLN A 216 32.02 29.66 -25.89
CA GLN A 216 31.15 30.44 -24.99
C GLN A 216 29.67 30.08 -25.20
N GLN A 217 29.25 29.88 -26.45
CA GLN A 217 27.88 29.46 -26.78
C GLN A 217 27.60 28.01 -26.34
N ALA A 218 28.59 27.13 -26.48
CA ALA A 218 28.50 25.75 -26.00
C ALA A 218 28.37 25.72 -24.46
N GLU A 219 29.18 26.50 -23.74
CA GLU A 219 29.09 26.63 -22.29
C GLU A 219 27.71 27.15 -21.84
N GLN A 220 27.22 28.20 -22.48
CA GLN A 220 25.89 28.73 -22.18
C GLN A 220 24.80 27.68 -22.39
N ARG A 221 24.84 26.94 -23.49
CA ARG A 221 23.88 25.87 -23.78
C ARG A 221 23.95 24.74 -22.75
N VAL A 222 25.14 24.32 -22.35
CA VAL A 222 25.33 23.27 -21.34
C VAL A 222 24.71 23.70 -20.01
N ASN A 223 25.01 24.92 -19.55
CA ASN A 223 24.43 25.46 -18.31
C ASN A 223 22.89 25.51 -18.41
N GLU A 224 22.33 26.11 -19.46
CA GLU A 224 20.86 26.26 -19.60
C GLU A 224 20.12 24.91 -19.63
N VAL A 225 20.68 23.91 -20.30
CA VAL A 225 20.03 22.60 -20.43
C VAL A 225 20.16 21.80 -19.14
N ILE A 226 21.32 21.82 -18.49
CA ILE A 226 21.57 21.06 -17.26
C ILE A 226 20.87 21.72 -16.07
N ASP A 227 20.90 23.05 -15.94
CA ASP A 227 20.18 23.78 -14.89
C ASP A 227 18.67 23.49 -14.97
N ARG A 228 18.11 23.42 -16.18
CA ARG A 228 16.70 23.04 -16.38
C ARG A 228 16.43 21.59 -15.98
N ALA A 229 17.37 20.69 -16.23
CA ALA A 229 17.24 19.29 -15.87
C ALA A 229 17.32 19.08 -14.36
N LEU A 230 18.26 19.75 -13.70
CA LEU A 230 18.39 19.78 -12.24
C LEU A 230 17.12 20.35 -11.60
N ALA A 231 16.61 21.48 -12.09
CA ALA A 231 15.37 22.07 -11.58
C ALA A 231 14.15 21.13 -11.69
N LYS A 232 14.05 20.34 -12.77
CA LYS A 232 12.99 19.34 -12.93
C LYS A 232 13.18 18.13 -12.02
N ALA A 233 14.41 17.69 -11.82
CA ALA A 233 14.72 16.60 -10.90
C ALA A 233 14.39 17.01 -9.46
N ASP A 234 14.76 18.23 -9.06
CA ASP A 234 14.41 18.80 -7.75
C ASP A 234 12.89 18.90 -7.56
N GLU A 235 12.15 19.36 -8.58
CA GLU A 235 10.69 19.42 -8.55
C GLU A 235 10.06 18.02 -8.39
N ALA A 236 10.58 17.02 -9.11
CA ALA A 236 10.12 15.64 -9.00
C ALA A 236 10.47 15.02 -7.63
N GLU A 237 11.65 15.30 -7.10
CA GLU A 237 12.06 14.86 -5.77
C GLU A 237 11.19 15.51 -4.69
N GLN A 238 10.94 16.81 -4.79
CA GLN A 238 10.07 17.53 -3.86
C GLN A 238 8.64 16.98 -3.91
N ALA A 239 8.07 16.81 -5.10
CA ALA A 239 6.74 16.22 -5.26
C ALA A 239 6.67 14.79 -4.68
N ALA A 240 7.73 13.99 -4.87
CA ALA A 240 7.82 12.66 -4.27
C ALA A 240 7.93 12.72 -2.74
N ARG A 241 8.70 13.67 -2.18
CA ARG A 241 8.81 13.88 -0.72
C ARG A 241 7.47 14.29 -0.12
N GLU A 242 6.79 15.25 -0.74
CA GLU A 242 5.45 15.71 -0.32
C GLU A 242 4.43 14.56 -0.36
N ALA A 243 4.40 13.80 -1.45
CA ALA A 243 3.52 12.63 -1.57
C ALA A 243 3.85 11.54 -0.53
N MET A 244 5.13 11.31 -0.23
CA MET A 244 5.55 10.37 0.82
C MET A 244 5.13 10.86 2.21
N GLU A 245 5.30 12.15 2.51
CA GLU A 245 4.93 12.74 3.80
C GLU A 245 3.41 12.67 4.01
N GLU A 246 2.63 13.01 2.99
CA GLU A 246 1.18 12.87 3.01
C GLU A 246 0.76 11.40 3.22
N ALA A 247 1.38 10.47 2.49
CA ALA A 247 1.13 9.05 2.65
C ALA A 247 1.49 8.55 4.05
N LEU A 248 2.59 9.01 4.65
CA LEU A 248 3.01 8.65 6.01
C LEU A 248 2.04 9.20 7.06
N SER A 249 1.60 10.45 6.90
CA SER A 249 0.59 11.06 7.77
C SER A 249 -0.73 10.30 7.73
N ALA A 250 -1.22 10.02 6.51
CA ALA A 250 -2.43 9.24 6.29
C ALA A 250 -2.30 7.81 6.84
N ALA A 251 -1.16 7.14 6.65
CA ALA A 251 -0.90 5.81 7.19
C ALA A 251 -0.85 5.79 8.72
N THR A 252 -0.28 6.81 9.34
CA THR A 252 -0.24 6.94 10.81
C THR A 252 -1.66 7.06 11.35
N PHE A 253 -2.47 7.94 10.78
CA PHE A 253 -3.87 8.11 11.16
C PHE A 253 -4.68 6.84 10.92
N ALA A 254 -4.55 6.23 9.74
CA ALA A 254 -5.24 4.99 9.39
C ALA A 254 -4.85 3.82 10.30
N SER A 255 -3.57 3.68 10.69
CA SER A 255 -3.12 2.58 11.54
C SER A 255 -3.71 2.67 12.96
N LEU A 256 -3.81 3.87 13.53
CA LEU A 256 -4.44 4.09 14.84
C LEU A 256 -5.92 3.72 14.80
N TRP A 257 -6.65 4.16 13.77
CA TRP A 257 -8.07 3.85 13.65
C TRP A 257 -8.35 2.40 13.28
N LEU A 258 -7.51 1.79 12.46
CA LEU A 258 -7.57 0.35 12.18
C LEU A 258 -7.35 -0.45 13.46
N PHE A 259 -6.39 -0.05 14.30
CA PHE A 259 -6.17 -0.66 15.61
C PHE A 259 -7.43 -0.56 16.49
N ILE A 260 -8.06 0.61 16.57
CA ILE A 260 -9.32 0.80 17.32
C ILE A 260 -10.43 -0.09 16.74
N ALA A 261 -10.60 -0.13 15.42
CA ALA A 261 -11.60 -0.96 14.77
C ALA A 261 -11.38 -2.46 15.05
N LEU A 262 -10.12 -2.92 15.02
CA LEU A 262 -9.74 -4.29 15.36
C LEU A 262 -10.05 -4.64 16.82
N LEU A 263 -9.81 -3.73 17.77
CA LEU A 263 -10.21 -3.92 19.16
C LEU A 263 -11.73 -4.05 19.32
N ILE A 264 -12.49 -3.23 18.59
CA ILE A 264 -13.96 -3.34 18.54
C ILE A 264 -14.38 -4.69 17.96
N GLY A 265 -13.72 -5.17 16.91
CA GLY A 265 -13.95 -6.49 16.33
C GLY A 265 -13.69 -7.62 17.33
N ALA A 266 -12.54 -7.59 18.02
CA ALA A 266 -12.18 -8.55 19.05
C ALA A 266 -13.23 -8.60 20.18
N PHE A 267 -13.67 -7.43 20.64
CA PHE A 267 -14.73 -7.30 21.64
C PHE A 267 -16.07 -7.87 21.13
N MET A 268 -16.49 -7.51 19.93
CA MET A 268 -17.75 -7.96 19.34
C MET A 268 -17.77 -9.46 19.08
N GLY A 269 -16.67 -10.04 18.58
CA GLY A 269 -16.55 -11.48 18.39
C GLY A 269 -16.64 -12.24 19.72
N SER A 270 -15.98 -11.72 20.76
CA SER A 270 -16.04 -12.26 22.11
C SER A 270 -17.46 -12.22 22.68
N LEU A 271 -18.11 -11.04 22.61
CA LEU A 271 -19.48 -10.84 23.10
C LEU A 271 -20.48 -11.75 22.39
N MET A 272 -20.44 -11.78 21.06
CA MET A 272 -21.39 -12.57 20.27
C MET A 272 -21.20 -14.07 20.43
N ALA A 273 -19.97 -14.53 20.71
CA ALA A 273 -19.72 -15.93 21.04
C ALA A 273 -20.40 -16.35 22.35
N THR A 274 -20.44 -15.48 23.37
CA THR A 274 -21.20 -15.78 24.60
C THR A 274 -22.70 -15.92 24.33
N ILE A 275 -23.25 -15.11 23.42
CA ILE A 275 -24.67 -15.19 23.02
C ILE A 275 -24.93 -16.50 22.28
N GLY A 276 -24.07 -16.85 21.31
CA GLY A 276 -24.17 -18.12 20.58
C GLY A 276 -24.06 -19.35 21.49
N GLY A 277 -23.10 -19.34 22.42
CA GLY A 277 -22.91 -20.41 23.40
C GLY A 277 -24.10 -20.58 24.34
N ARG A 278 -24.65 -19.49 24.87
CA ARG A 278 -25.86 -19.53 25.72
C ARG A 278 -27.06 -20.13 24.98
N GLN A 279 -27.27 -19.78 23.71
CA GLN A 279 -28.36 -20.34 22.92
C GLN A 279 -28.18 -21.82 22.61
N ARG A 280 -26.93 -22.30 22.50
CA ARG A 280 -26.62 -23.73 22.40
C ARG A 280 -27.01 -24.45 23.68
N ASP A 281 -26.61 -23.91 24.82
CA ASP A 281 -26.79 -24.58 26.10
C ASP A 281 -28.26 -24.56 26.58
N ALA A 282 -29.07 -23.63 26.08
CA ALA A 282 -30.51 -23.55 26.32
C ALA A 282 -31.32 -24.68 25.66
N ILE A 283 -30.77 -25.40 24.68
CA ILE A 283 -31.44 -26.57 24.09
C ILE A 283 -31.32 -27.74 25.07
N VAL A 284 -32.42 -28.04 25.76
CA VAL A 284 -32.56 -29.23 26.61
C VAL A 284 -33.15 -30.35 25.75
N HIS A 285 -32.41 -31.45 25.62
CA HIS A 285 -32.97 -32.74 25.20
C HIS A 285 -33.05 -33.64 26.42
#